data_AF-A0A518SAS3-F1
#
_entry.id   AF-A0A518SAS3-F1
#
_cell.length_a   1.000
_cell.length_b   1.000
_cell.length_c   1.000
_cell.angle_alpha   90.00
_cell.angle_beta   90.00
_cell.angle_gamma   90.00
#
_symmetry.space_group_name_H-M   'P 1'
#
loop_
_entity.id
_entity.type
_entity.pdbx_description
1 polymer ?
#
loop_
_entity_poly.entity_id
_entity_poly.type
_entity_poly.pdbx_seq_one_letter_code
_entity_poly.pdbx_strand_id
1 'polypeptide(L)'
;MPALDTDAARDAVRERDALLDTIGECADAVAATWDADAVADSDRLTPLLRRALTDAGVLDALPAVLQEAVDAAGGSLTAPPVAAPPHVVVTSRGPLLRATVDDARLLVRFDCFDVTENAYRRRDGVTVTVETA
;
A
#
# COMPACT_ATOMS: atom_id res chain seq x y z
N MET A 1 -1.58 -12.23 25.13
CA MET A 1 -1.82 -12.29 23.68
C MET A 1 -0.47 -12.32 23.00
N PRO A 2 -0.21 -13.25 22.07
CA PRO A 2 1.02 -13.20 21.27
C PRO A 2 1.05 -11.91 20.45
N ALA A 3 2.25 -11.42 20.15
CA ALA A 3 2.43 -10.32 19.20
C ALA A 3 1.93 -10.75 17.81
N LEU A 4 1.45 -9.79 17.01
CA LEU A 4 1.03 -10.03 15.64
C LEU A 4 2.17 -10.62 14.81
N ASP A 5 1.86 -11.65 14.03
CA ASP A 5 2.82 -12.26 13.11
C ASP A 5 2.92 -11.41 11.82
N THR A 6 3.83 -10.44 11.84
CA THR A 6 4.05 -9.54 10.69
C THR A 6 4.65 -10.24 9.48
N ASP A 7 5.31 -11.39 9.67
CA ASP A 7 5.87 -12.16 8.57
C ASP A 7 4.77 -12.94 7.86
N ALA A 8 3.89 -13.61 8.60
CA ALA A 8 2.70 -14.27 8.04
C ALA A 8 1.78 -13.27 7.29
N ALA A 9 1.56 -12.09 7.87
CA ALA A 9 0.82 -11.02 7.20
C ALA A 9 1.47 -10.55 5.90
N ARG A 10 2.81 -10.45 5.88
CA ARG A 10 3.56 -10.05 4.68
C ARG A 10 3.46 -11.10 3.59
N ASP A 11 3.57 -12.38 3.95
CA ASP A 11 3.51 -13.48 3.00
C ASP A 11 2.11 -13.59 2.37
N ALA A 12 1.04 -13.47 3.19
CA ALA A 12 -0.33 -13.44 2.69
C ALA A 12 -0.59 -12.32 1.66
N VAL A 13 0.02 -11.15 1.85
CA VAL A 13 -0.08 -10.02 0.91
C VAL A 13 0.78 -10.28 -0.35
N ARG A 14 1.95 -10.90 -0.20
CA ARG A 14 2.85 -11.21 -1.32
C ARG A 14 2.31 -12.27 -2.26
N GLU A 15 1.48 -13.19 -1.78
CA GLU A 15 0.78 -14.18 -2.62
C GLU A 15 -0.21 -13.55 -3.61
N ARG A 16 -0.48 -12.24 -3.50
CA ARG A 16 -1.39 -11.49 -4.38
C ARG A 16 -0.66 -10.88 -5.58
N ASP A 17 0.06 -11.71 -6.34
CA ASP A 17 0.87 -11.27 -7.49
C ASP A 17 0.10 -10.33 -8.44
N ALA A 18 -1.11 -10.71 -8.86
CA ALA A 18 -1.92 -9.90 -9.76
C ALA A 18 -2.28 -8.50 -9.21
N LEU A 19 -2.48 -8.38 -7.90
CA LEU A 19 -2.72 -7.09 -7.25
C LEU A 19 -1.45 -6.25 -7.22
N LEU A 20 -0.31 -6.87 -6.88
CA LEU A 20 0.98 -6.19 -6.85
C LEU A 20 1.40 -5.71 -8.24
N ASP A 21 1.17 -6.53 -9.26
CA ASP A 21 1.39 -6.17 -10.66
C ASP A 21 0.51 -4.98 -11.06
N THR A 22 -0.78 -5.01 -10.73
CA THR A 22 -1.70 -3.89 -11.02
C THR A 22 -1.26 -2.60 -10.32
N ILE A 23 -0.80 -2.68 -9.06
CA ILE A 23 -0.25 -1.52 -8.34
C ILE A 23 1.02 -1.00 -9.05
N GLY A 24 1.89 -1.91 -9.49
CA GLY A 24 3.10 -1.60 -10.24
C GLY A 24 2.79 -0.90 -11.56
N GLU A 25 1.85 -1.43 -12.34
CA GLU A 25 1.39 -0.85 -13.61
C GLU A 25 0.80 0.55 -13.42
N CYS A 26 0.03 0.77 -12.34
CA CYS A 26 -0.46 2.11 -12.00
C CYS A 26 0.69 3.07 -11.71
N ALA A 27 1.72 2.64 -10.99
CA ALA A 27 2.88 3.45 -10.70
C ALA A 27 3.74 3.71 -11.95
N ASP A 28 3.86 2.73 -12.85
CA ASP A 28 4.54 2.87 -14.14
C ASP A 28 3.80 3.85 -15.05
N ALA A 29 2.46 3.78 -15.10
CA ALA A 29 1.65 4.71 -15.86
C ALA A 29 1.81 6.16 -15.37
N VAL A 30 1.92 6.37 -14.05
CA VAL A 30 2.20 7.69 -13.47
C VAL A 30 3.63 8.13 -13.81
N ALA A 31 4.62 7.23 -13.71
CA ALA A 31 6.01 7.55 -14.02
C ALA A 31 6.24 7.86 -15.50
N ALA A 32 5.49 7.22 -16.40
CA ALA A 32 5.56 7.44 -17.84
C ALA A 32 5.14 8.87 -18.26
N THR A 33 4.49 9.64 -17.38
CA THR A 33 4.15 11.04 -17.66
C THR A 33 5.27 12.01 -17.26
N TRP A 34 6.40 11.52 -16.77
CA TRP A 34 7.52 12.35 -16.30
C TRP A 34 8.50 12.60 -17.45
N ASP A 35 8.98 13.83 -17.55
CA ASP A 35 10.03 14.20 -18.52
C ASP A 35 11.44 13.75 -18.05
N ALA A 36 11.55 13.17 -16.85
CA ALA A 36 12.79 12.75 -16.21
C ALA A 36 12.56 11.49 -15.35
N ASP A 37 13.65 10.80 -15.00
CA ASP A 37 13.62 9.56 -14.18
C ASP A 37 13.12 9.76 -12.73
N ALA A 38 12.92 11.02 -12.31
CA ALA A 38 12.42 11.36 -10.99
C ALA A 38 11.69 12.72 -11.00
N VAL A 39 10.76 12.91 -10.06
CA VAL A 39 10.01 14.16 -9.87
C VAL A 39 10.17 14.69 -8.45
N ALA A 40 10.18 16.00 -8.25
CA ALA A 40 10.31 16.60 -6.92
C ALA A 40 8.97 16.80 -6.18
N ASP A 41 7.84 16.73 -6.90
CA ASP A 41 6.55 17.22 -6.42
C ASP A 41 5.62 16.08 -5.97
N SER A 42 5.58 15.82 -4.65
CA SER A 42 4.66 14.85 -4.04
C SER A 42 3.20 15.22 -4.13
N ASP A 43 2.91 16.53 -4.12
CA ASP A 43 1.54 17.04 -4.11
C ASP A 43 0.88 16.83 -5.48
N ARG A 44 1.70 16.72 -6.54
CA ARG A 44 1.25 16.26 -7.85
C ARG A 44 1.26 14.75 -8.01
N LEU A 45 2.24 14.05 -7.42
CA LEU A 45 2.34 12.58 -7.53
C LEU A 45 1.17 11.86 -6.84
N THR A 46 0.85 12.24 -5.59
CA THR A 46 -0.12 11.50 -4.77
C THR A 46 -1.53 11.48 -5.39
N PRO A 47 -2.08 12.60 -5.92
CA PRO A 47 -3.37 12.59 -6.60
C PRO A 47 -3.38 11.77 -7.90
N LEU A 48 -2.29 11.80 -8.68
CA LEU A 48 -2.16 11.02 -9.91
C LEU A 48 -2.15 9.52 -9.62
N LEU A 49 -1.34 9.11 -8.64
CA LEU A 49 -1.30 7.72 -8.18
C LEU A 49 -2.64 7.27 -7.63
N ARG A 50 -3.27 8.09 -6.78
CA ARG A 50 -4.60 7.79 -6.24
C ARG A 50 -5.61 7.56 -7.35
N ARG A 51 -5.63 8.43 -8.36
CA ARG A 51 -6.54 8.30 -9.50
C ARG A 51 -6.29 7.00 -10.27
N ALA A 52 -5.04 6.70 -10.61
CA ALA A 52 -4.69 5.49 -11.33
C ALA A 52 -5.16 4.22 -10.57
N LEU A 53 -4.92 4.18 -9.25
CA LEU A 53 -5.36 3.06 -8.39
C LEU A 53 -6.88 2.95 -8.28
N THR A 54 -7.59 4.08 -8.24
CA THR A 54 -9.06 4.08 -8.27
C THR A 54 -9.57 3.55 -9.60
N ASP A 55 -9.05 4.06 -10.72
CA ASP A 55 -9.49 3.71 -12.07
C ASP A 55 -9.21 2.21 -12.37
N ALA A 56 -8.16 1.64 -11.77
CA ALA A 56 -7.83 0.21 -11.84
C ALA A 56 -8.60 -0.67 -10.82
N GLY A 57 -9.46 -0.10 -9.97
CA GLY A 57 -10.21 -0.84 -8.94
C GLY A 57 -9.37 -1.35 -7.76
N VAL A 58 -8.10 -0.95 -7.67
CA VAL A 58 -7.18 -1.39 -6.61
C VAL A 58 -7.68 -0.91 -5.25
N LEU A 59 -8.10 0.36 -5.12
CA LEU A 59 -8.52 0.89 -3.83
C LEU A 59 -9.71 0.15 -3.22
N ASP A 60 -10.60 -0.39 -4.07
CA ASP A 60 -11.76 -1.18 -3.65
C ASP A 60 -11.37 -2.61 -3.21
N ALA A 61 -10.26 -3.14 -3.71
CA ALA A 61 -9.74 -4.46 -3.33
C ALA A 61 -8.94 -4.43 -2.02
N LEU A 62 -8.27 -3.30 -1.73
CA LEU A 62 -7.37 -3.15 -0.58
C LEU A 62 -7.99 -3.42 0.81
N PRO A 63 -9.29 -3.16 1.09
CA PRO A 63 -9.91 -3.53 2.35
C PRO A 63 -9.92 -5.04 2.60
N ALA A 64 -10.20 -5.85 1.57
CA ALA A 64 -10.16 -7.30 1.69
C ALA A 64 -8.74 -7.80 2.00
N VAL A 65 -7.74 -7.21 1.35
CA VAL A 65 -6.31 -7.49 1.61
C VAL A 65 -5.93 -7.14 3.04
N LEU A 66 -6.43 -6.02 3.58
CA LEU A 66 -6.19 -5.65 4.98
C LEU A 66 -6.80 -6.67 5.95
N GLN A 67 -8.02 -7.12 5.69
CA GLN A 67 -8.66 -8.15 6.51
C GLN A 67 -7.84 -9.44 6.51
N GLU A 68 -7.45 -9.93 5.35
CA GLU A 68 -6.65 -11.15 5.21
C GLU A 68 -5.27 -11.04 5.86
N ALA A 69 -4.60 -9.89 5.73
CA ALA A 69 -3.32 -9.65 6.39
C ALA A 69 -3.46 -9.66 7.92
N VAL A 70 -4.54 -9.10 8.46
CA VAL A 70 -4.84 -9.14 9.89
C VAL A 70 -5.14 -10.57 10.35
N ASP A 71 -5.93 -11.31 9.59
CA ASP A 71 -6.28 -12.71 9.90
C ASP A 71 -5.02 -13.59 9.88
N ALA A 72 -4.14 -13.42 8.88
CA ALA A 72 -2.86 -14.11 8.78
C ALA A 72 -1.90 -13.76 9.93
N ALA A 73 -1.94 -12.51 10.41
CA ALA A 73 -1.18 -12.08 11.59
C ALA A 73 -1.69 -12.69 12.92
N GLY A 74 -2.81 -13.42 12.90
CA GLY A 74 -3.51 -13.92 14.08
C GLY A 74 -4.36 -12.87 14.79
N GLY A 75 -4.65 -11.75 14.13
CA GLY A 75 -5.48 -10.67 14.62
C GLY A 75 -6.95 -10.78 14.21
N SER A 76 -7.76 -9.84 14.66
CA SER A 76 -9.14 -9.65 14.19
C SER A 76 -9.48 -8.17 14.16
N LEU A 77 -10.13 -7.73 13.09
CA LEU A 77 -10.69 -6.38 13.02
C LEU A 77 -12.01 -6.31 13.81
N THR A 78 -12.24 -5.18 14.49
CA THR A 78 -13.50 -4.93 15.20
C THR A 78 -14.67 -4.63 14.25
N ALA A 79 -14.37 -4.11 13.06
CA ALA A 79 -15.33 -3.79 12.03
C ALA A 79 -14.71 -4.00 10.63
N PRO A 80 -15.53 -4.27 9.59
CA PRO A 80 -15.02 -4.41 8.23
C PRO A 80 -14.29 -3.13 7.77
N PRO A 81 -13.09 -3.26 7.17
CA PRO A 81 -12.36 -2.12 6.64
C PRO A 81 -13.05 -1.54 5.40
N VAL A 82 -12.79 -0.27 5.11
CA VAL A 82 -13.37 0.45 3.96
C VAL A 82 -12.27 1.01 3.06
N ALA A 83 -12.58 1.24 1.78
CA ALA A 83 -11.67 1.77 0.74
C ALA A 83 -11.34 3.27 0.92
N ALA A 84 -11.15 3.71 2.16
CA ALA A 84 -10.92 5.10 2.53
C ALA A 84 -10.15 5.19 3.86
N PRO A 85 -9.63 6.38 4.20
CA PRO A 85 -9.09 6.61 5.53
C PRO A 85 -10.12 6.25 6.62
N PRO A 86 -9.68 5.66 7.75
CA PRO A 86 -8.28 5.45 8.12
C PRO A 86 -7.62 4.20 7.52
N HIS A 87 -8.39 3.29 6.93
CA HIS A 87 -7.92 1.94 6.55
C HIS A 87 -7.06 1.94 5.30
N VAL A 88 -7.41 2.75 4.31
CA VAL A 88 -6.67 2.86 3.04
C VAL A 88 -6.26 4.32 2.83
N VAL A 89 -4.96 4.53 2.71
CA VAL A 89 -4.36 5.85 2.47
C VAL A 89 -3.41 5.74 1.29
N VAL A 90 -3.49 6.67 0.34
CA VAL A 90 -2.49 6.79 -0.74
C VAL A 90 -1.48 7.83 -0.33
N THR A 91 -0.20 7.46 -0.35
CA THR A 91 0.94 8.32 -0.02
C THR A 91 1.80 8.54 -1.26
N SER A 92 2.81 9.40 -1.14
CA SER A 92 3.78 9.60 -2.23
C SER A 92 4.69 8.37 -2.47
N ARG A 93 4.74 7.41 -1.54
CA ARG A 93 5.42 6.12 -1.72
C ARG A 93 4.53 5.06 -2.39
N GLY A 94 3.23 5.18 -2.21
CA GLY A 94 2.25 4.18 -2.61
C GLY A 94 1.11 4.00 -1.59
N PRO A 95 0.24 3.00 -1.81
CA PRO A 95 -0.80 2.63 -0.87
C PRO A 95 -0.26 2.22 0.50
N LEU A 96 -0.97 2.62 1.55
CA LEU A 96 -0.75 2.26 2.94
C LEU A 96 -2.08 1.76 3.52
N LEU A 97 -2.06 0.55 4.06
CA LEU A 97 -3.16 -0.02 4.83
C LEU A 97 -2.89 0.12 6.31
N ARG A 98 -3.94 0.42 7.07
CA ARG A 98 -3.86 0.64 8.51
C ARG A 98 -5.01 -0.07 9.21
N ALA A 99 -4.67 -0.93 10.15
CA ALA A 99 -5.62 -1.55 11.05
C ALA A 99 -5.22 -1.27 12.50
N THR A 100 -6.21 -1.03 13.36
CA THR A 100 -6.04 -1.19 14.79
C THR A 100 -6.48 -2.62 15.13
N VAL A 101 -5.61 -3.38 15.76
CA VAL A 101 -5.86 -4.76 16.20
C VAL A 101 -5.54 -4.82 17.69
N ASP A 102 -6.58 -4.94 18.52
CA ASP A 102 -6.49 -4.77 19.97
C ASP A 102 -5.77 -3.46 20.34
N ASP A 103 -4.66 -3.54 21.08
CA ASP A 103 -3.84 -2.41 21.53
C ASP A 103 -2.70 -2.05 20.55
N ALA A 104 -2.59 -2.74 19.41
CA ALA A 104 -1.52 -2.56 18.42
C ALA A 104 -2.06 -2.02 17.09
N ARG A 105 -1.18 -1.45 16.25
CA ARG A 105 -1.53 -1.06 14.89
C ARG A 105 -0.74 -1.89 13.88
N LEU A 106 -1.43 -2.53 12.94
CA LEU A 106 -0.80 -3.17 11.79
C LEU A 106 -0.73 -2.16 10.63
N LEU A 107 0.45 -1.98 10.06
CA LEU A 107 0.69 -1.16 8.88
C LEU A 107 1.20 -2.04 7.75
N VAL A 108 0.53 -1.98 6.60
CA VAL A 108 0.96 -2.67 5.36
C VAL A 108 1.25 -1.62 4.31
N ARG A 109 2.48 -1.55 3.83
CA ARG A 109 2.95 -0.58 2.84
C ARG A 109 3.26 -1.25 1.52
N PHE A 110 2.82 -0.61 0.45
CA PHE A 110 3.13 -0.97 -0.93
C PHE A 110 4.03 0.12 -1.51
N ASP A 111 5.34 -0.03 -1.34
CA ASP A 111 6.30 0.97 -1.80
C ASP A 111 6.55 0.81 -3.31
N CYS A 112 6.00 1.75 -4.08
CA CYS A 112 6.12 1.86 -5.54
C CYS A 112 7.16 2.90 -5.94
N PHE A 113 7.41 3.88 -5.07
CA PHE A 113 8.33 4.99 -5.29
C PHE A 113 9.35 5.08 -4.15
N ASP A 114 10.61 5.24 -4.51
CA ASP A 114 11.66 5.65 -3.59
C ASP A 114 11.61 7.15 -3.35
N VAL A 115 11.78 7.54 -2.09
CA VAL A 115 11.78 8.94 -1.66
C VAL A 115 13.18 9.30 -1.23
N THR A 116 13.79 10.22 -1.97
CA THR A 116 15.03 10.90 -1.61
C THR A 116 14.71 12.30 -1.11
N GLU A 117 15.71 13.04 -0.61
CA GLU A 117 15.53 14.38 -0.03
C GLU A 117 14.76 15.35 -0.93
N ASN A 118 14.90 15.24 -2.26
CA ASN A 118 14.29 16.18 -3.20
C ASN A 118 13.60 15.51 -4.39
N ALA A 119 13.43 14.18 -4.38
CA ALA A 119 12.89 13.48 -5.53
C ALA A 119 12.23 12.14 -5.21
N TYR A 120 11.21 11.83 -6.00
CA TYR A 120 10.49 10.56 -6.07
C TYR A 120 10.93 9.83 -7.33
N ARG A 121 11.40 8.60 -7.17
CA ARG A 121 11.81 7.73 -8.28
C ARG A 121 10.95 6.48 -8.29
N ARG A 122 10.49 6.07 -9.47
CA ARG A 122 9.79 4.79 -9.63
C ARG A 122 10.72 3.62 -9.31
N ARG A 123 10.26 2.69 -8.48
CA ARG A 123 10.98 1.44 -8.15
C ARG A 123 10.82 0.41 -9.27
N ASP A 124 11.68 -0.61 -9.27
CA ASP A 124 11.42 -1.84 -10.02
C ASP A 124 10.48 -2.73 -9.20
N GLY A 125 9.24 -2.90 -9.65
CA GLY A 125 8.19 -3.62 -8.91
C GLY A 125 7.63 -2.88 -7.68
N VAL A 126 6.94 -3.63 -6.82
CA VAL A 126 6.30 -3.13 -5.58
C VAL A 126 6.88 -3.85 -4.37
N THR A 127 7.43 -3.11 -3.41
CA THR A 127 7.92 -3.70 -2.16
C THR A 127 6.82 -3.70 -1.11
N VAL A 128 6.46 -4.88 -0.61
CA VAL A 128 5.54 -5.03 0.52
C VAL A 128 6.32 -5.02 1.84
N THR A 129 5.99 -4.07 2.71
CA THR A 129 6.48 -3.99 4.09
C THR A 129 5.32 -4.11 5.06
N VAL A 130 5.48 -4.92 6.11
CA VAL A 130 4.49 -5.05 7.19
C VAL A 130 5.20 -4.81 8.51
N GLU A 131 4.62 -3.94 9.33
CA GLU A 131 5.15 -3.53 10.63
C GLU A 131 4.02 -3.29 11.64
N THR A 132 4.34 -3.44 12.92
CA THR A 132 3.46 -3.02 14.02
C THR A 132 3.91 -1.69 14.59
N ALA A 133 2.97 -0.77 14.81
CA ALA A 133 3.19 0.54 15.43
C ALA A 133 2.49 0.66 16.79
#